data_AF-A0A969DTL6-F1
#
_entry.id   AF-A0A969DTL6-F1
#
_cell.length_a   1.000
_cell.length_b   1.000
_cell.length_c   1.000
_cell.angle_alpha   90.00
_cell.angle_beta   90.00
_cell.angle_gamma   90.00
#
_symmetry.space_group_name_H-M   'P 1'
#
loop_
_entity.id
_entity.type
_entity.pdbx_description
1 polymer ?
#
loop_
_entity_poly.entity_id
_entity_poly.type
_entity_poly.pdbx_seq_one_letter_code
_entity_poly.pdbx_strand_id
1 'polypeptide(L)' 'MSDAIVTKVIEEMNKLPDNLQQQVLHFVETLRWQPLQTANNAWDVLESLTGTVEAPADWSDEHDHYLCGTPKR' A
#
# COMPACT_ATOMS: atom_id res chain seq x y z
N MET A 1 13.59 24.50 1.58
CA MET A 1 12.88 23.89 2.74
C MET A 1 13.65 22.70 3.35
N SER A 2 14.46 21.95 2.57
CA SER A 2 15.27 20.83 3.06
C SER A 2 16.35 21.22 4.08
N ASP A 3 16.95 22.40 3.94
CA ASP A 3 18.09 22.84 4.76
C ASP A 3 17.72 23.04 6.25
N ALA A 4 16.59 23.69 6.52
CA ALA A 4 16.12 23.95 7.89
C ALA A 4 15.85 22.66 8.69
N ILE A 5 15.37 21.60 8.03
CA ILE A 5 15.10 20.31 8.67
C ILE A 5 16.42 19.62 9.03
N VAL A 6 17.38 19.60 8.11
CA VAL A 6 18.71 19.01 8.34
C VAL A 6 19.42 19.74 9.48
N THR A 7 19.41 21.08 9.48
CA THR A 7 19.99 21.88 10.57
C THR A 7 19.37 21.52 11.92
N LYS A 8 18.04 21.41 11.99
CA LYS A 8 17.34 21.11 13.24
C LYS A 8 17.64 19.70 13.76
N VAL A 9 17.72 18.71 12.86
CA VAL A 9 18.06 17.32 13.22
C VAL A 9 19.48 17.24 13.79
N ILE A 10 20.44 17.94 13.19
CA ILE A 10 21.83 17.99 13.68
C ILE A 10 21.89 18.67 15.05
N GLU A 11 21.17 19.79 15.24
CA GLU A 11 21.10 20.50 16.52
C GLU A 11 20.60 19.60 17.65
N GLU A 12 19.54 18.84 17.42
CA GLU A 12 18.97 17.94 18.42
C GLU A 12 19.85 16.70 18.65
N MET A 13 20.46 16.11 17.61
CA MET A 13 21.40 15.00 17.76
C MET A 13 22.59 15.37 18.65
N ASN A 14 23.13 16.58 18.51
CA ASN A 14 24.27 17.05 19.32
C ASN A 14 23.94 17.22 20.82
N LYS A 15 22.66 17.32 21.19
CA LYS A 15 22.20 17.42 22.59
C LYS A 15 22.03 16.04 23.25
N LEU A 16 22.03 14.97 22.46
CA LEU A 16 21.81 13.61 22.96
C LEU A 16 23.12 13.01 23.52
N PRO A 17 23.04 12.18 24.57
CA PRO A 17 24.15 11.31 24.98
C PRO A 17 24.58 10.34 23.88
N ASP A 18 25.85 9.92 23.89
CA ASP A 18 26.47 9.09 22.84
C ASP A 18 25.69 7.80 22.53
N ASN A 19 25.14 7.13 23.54
CA ASN A 19 24.36 5.90 23.35
C ASN A 19 23.05 6.13 22.58
N LEU A 20 22.46 7.32 22.69
CA LEU A 20 21.26 7.72 21.96
C LEU A 20 21.64 8.22 20.56
N GLN A 21 22.76 8.92 20.40
CA GLN A 21 23.28 9.27 19.07
C GLN A 21 23.56 8.01 18.23
N GLN A 22 24.15 6.98 18.84
CA GLN A 22 24.39 5.67 18.18
C GLN A 22 23.09 4.98 17.77
N GLN A 23 22.04 5.05 18.60
CA GLN A 23 20.72 4.51 18.24
C GLN A 23 20.09 5.24 17.06
N VAL A 24 20.20 6.57 17.03
CA VAL A 24 19.71 7.39 15.91
C VAL A 24 20.49 7.07 14.63
N LEU A 25 21.81 6.94 14.71
CA LEU A 25 22.63 6.54 13.57
C LEU A 25 22.20 5.18 13.04
N HIS A 26 22.08 4.17 13.92
CA HIS A 26 21.61 2.85 13.54
C HIS A 26 20.23 2.91 12.88
N PHE A 27 19.30 3.69 13.44
CA PHE A 27 17.97 3.88 12.85
C PHE A 27 18.05 4.48 11.43
N VAL A 28 18.80 5.57 11.23
CA VAL A 28 18.98 6.18 9.89
C VAL A 28 19.62 5.18 8.92
N GLU A 29 20.60 4.40 9.37
CA GLU A 29 21.20 3.33 8.58
C GLU A 29 20.19 2.24 8.21
N THR A 30 19.28 1.86 9.12
CA THR A 30 18.21 0.91 8.80
C THR A 30 17.24 1.47 7.76
N LEU A 31 16.91 2.76 7.83
CA LEU A 31 16.04 3.41 6.83
C LEU A 31 16.67 3.44 5.44
N ARG A 32 18.00 3.55 5.34
CA ARG A 32 18.73 3.45 4.06
C ARG A 32 18.59 2.07 3.42
N TRP A 33 18.52 1.02 4.23
CA TRP A 33 18.43 -0.36 3.76
C TRP A 33 16.99 -0.88 3.68
N GLN A 34 16.03 -0.18 4.28
CA GLN A 34 14.62 -0.41 4.02
C GLN A 34 14.32 0.09 2.61
N PRO A 35 13.84 -0.77 1.69
CA PRO A 35 13.20 -0.24 0.51
C PRO A 35 12.04 0.61 1.01
N LEU A 36 12.12 1.93 0.79
CA LEU A 36 10.94 2.80 0.83
C LEU A 36 9.87 2.01 0.10
N GLN A 37 8.79 1.64 0.79
CA GLN A 37 7.77 0.80 0.19
C GLN A 37 7.13 1.54 -0.99
N THR A 38 7.73 1.38 -2.17
CA THR A 38 7.09 1.43 -3.48
C THR A 38 6.97 0.01 -3.99
N ALA A 39 6.69 -0.93 -3.08
CA ALA A 39 6.33 -2.27 -3.47
C ALA A 39 4.84 -2.25 -3.78
N ASN A 40 4.53 -2.50 -5.06
CA ASN A 40 3.23 -2.99 -5.47
C ASN A 40 2.87 -4.12 -4.50
N ASN A 41 1.94 -3.80 -3.60
CA ASN A 41 1.60 -4.61 -2.45
C ASN A 41 0.87 -5.88 -2.95
N ALA A 42 0.50 -6.77 -2.03
CA ALA A 42 -0.19 -8.00 -2.41
C ALA A 42 -1.40 -7.77 -3.34
N TRP A 43 -2.05 -6.60 -3.25
CA TRP A 43 -3.17 -6.21 -4.11
C TRP A 43 -2.77 -5.85 -5.53
N ASP A 44 -1.65 -5.15 -5.70
CA ASP A 44 -1.13 -4.83 -7.04
C ASP A 44 -0.69 -6.12 -7.78
N VAL A 45 -0.28 -7.15 -7.03
CA VAL A 45 -0.01 -8.49 -7.56
C VAL A 45 -1.32 -9.18 -7.95
N LEU A 46 -2.32 -9.18 -7.07
CA LEU A 46 -3.62 -9.79 -7.37
C LEU A 46 -4.28 -9.14 -8.57
N GLU A 47 -4.29 -7.81 -8.65
CA GLU A 47 -4.83 -7.04 -9.77
C GLU A 47 -4.15 -7.38 -11.10
N SER A 48 -2.82 -7.57 -11.08
CA SER A 48 -2.09 -7.99 -12.28
C SER A 48 -2.40 -9.41 -12.74
N LEU A 49 -2.82 -10.29 -11.82
CA LEU A 49 -3.14 -11.70 -12.08
C LEU A 49 -4.62 -11.89 -12.44
N THR A 50 -5.49 -11.06 -11.89
CA THR A 50 -6.91 -11.04 -12.18
C THR A 50 -7.13 -10.12 -13.38
N GLY A 51 -6.95 -10.65 -14.59
CA GLY A 51 -7.40 -9.95 -15.79
C GLY A 51 -8.88 -9.56 -15.69
N THR A 52 -9.30 -8.55 -16.46
CA THR A 52 -10.71 -8.14 -16.53
C THR A 52 -11.51 -9.20 -17.29
N VAL A 53 -12.41 -9.91 -16.61
CA VAL A 53 -13.45 -10.69 -17.29
C VAL A 53 -14.61 -9.73 -17.53
N GLU A 54 -14.91 -9.46 -18.80
CA GLU A 54 -16.16 -8.81 -19.18
C GLU A 54 -17.32 -9.62 -18.60
N ALA A 55 -18.17 -8.97 -17.81
CA ALA A 55 -19.36 -9.61 -17.30
C ALA A 55 -20.13 -10.16 -18.52
N PRO A 56 -20.48 -11.46 -18.55
CA PRO A 56 -21.30 -11.98 -19.62
C PRO A 56 -22.60 -11.18 -19.69
N ALA A 57 -23.19 -11.10 -20.89
CA ALA A 57 -24.53 -10.56 -21.04
C ALA A 57 -25.44 -11.21 -19.98
N ASP A 58 -26.20 -10.35 -19.29
CA ASP A 58 -26.92 -10.58 -18.05
C ASP A 58 -27.21 -12.06 -17.76
N TRP A 59 -26.60 -12.63 -16.71
CA TRP A 59 -26.90 -14.00 -16.26
C TRP A 59 -28.39 -14.17 -15.93
N SER A 60 -29.13 -13.06 -15.77
CA SER A 60 -30.60 -13.08 -15.63
C SER A 60 -31.33 -13.61 -16.87
N ASP A 61 -30.72 -13.64 -18.06
CA ASP A 61 -31.36 -14.17 -19.28
C ASP A 61 -31.48 -15.71 -19.26
N GLU A 62 -30.56 -16.43 -18.60
CA GLU A 62 -30.66 -17.90 -18.42
C GLU A 62 -31.47 -18.30 -17.19
N HIS A 63 -31.80 -17.33 -16.32
CA HIS A 63 -32.66 -17.54 -15.16
C HIS A 63 -34.12 -17.15 -15.46
N ASP A 64 -34.81 -17.95 -16.28
CA ASP A 64 -36.30 -17.91 -16.39
C ASP A 64 -37.02 -18.44 -15.12
N HIS A 65 -36.29 -18.61 -14.02
CA HIS A 65 -36.71 -19.17 -12.73
C HIS A 65 -35.76 -18.68 -11.63
N TYR A 66 -36.15 -18.19 -10.45
CA TYR A 66 -37.42 -17.77 -9.89
C TYR A 66 -37.06 -16.79 -8.78
N LEU A 67 -37.53 -15.55 -8.85
CA LEU A 67 -37.74 -14.78 -7.61
C LEU A 67 -39.21 -14.43 -7.38
N CYS A 68 -40.06 -14.47 -8.40
CA CYS A 68 -41.53 -14.41 -8.26
C CYS A 68 -42.22 -15.13 -9.43
N GLY A 69 -42.48 -16.44 -9.30
CA GLY A 69 -43.62 -17.22 -9.80
C GLY A 69 -44.33 -17.02 -11.16
N THR A 70 -43.97 -16.09 -12.05
CA THR A 70 -44.69 -15.87 -13.32
C THR A 70 -43.78 -16.10 -14.54
N PRO A 71 -44.13 -17.03 -15.45
CA PRO A 71 -43.38 -17.24 -16.69
C PRO A 71 -43.49 -16.03 -17.63
N LYS A 72 -42.41 -15.70 -18.35
CA LYS A 72 -42.46 -14.76 -19.50
C LYS A 72 -43.32 -15.41 -20.61
N ARG A 73 -44.25 -14.63 -21.17
CA ARG A 73 -45.17 -15.01 -22.25
C ARG A 73 -44.50 -14.92 -23.62
#